data_AF-A0A961IBT7-F1
#
_entry.id   AF-A0A961IBT7-F1
#
_cell.length_a   1.000
_cell.length_b   1.000
_cell.length_c   1.000
_cell.angle_alpha   90.00
_cell.angle_beta   90.00
_cell.angle_gamma   90.00
#
_symmetry.space_group_name_H-M   'P 1'
#
loop_
_entity.id
_entity.type
_entity.pdbx_description
1 polymer ?
#
loop_
_entity_poly.entity_id
_entity_poly.type
_entity_poly.pdbx_seq_one_letter_code
_entity_poly.pdbx_strand_id
1 'polypeptide(L)'
;MNSWRVSGTNLLFIALIALCGPLTHLHAGPHDGLPVLNEDWDRSTPRRSMRQYLDACRDNDYLSAAYYMDLSGIPRSQQQKQGPELAWKLKFVLDRTLWVDYELISDEPTGKPEDGARTDKIGEIELGRR
;
A
#
# COMPACT_ATOMS: atom_id res chain seq x y z
N MET A 1 -16.30 73.09 -23.06
CA MET A 1 -16.90 71.89 -22.44
C MET A 1 -16.82 70.74 -23.42
N ASN A 2 -16.24 69.65 -22.95
CA ASN A 2 -15.51 68.62 -23.67
C ASN A 2 -16.11 67.27 -23.27
N SER A 3 -16.70 66.55 -24.22
CA SER A 3 -17.05 65.14 -24.06
C SER A 3 -17.27 64.50 -25.43
N TRP A 4 -16.18 64.16 -26.10
CA TRP A 4 -16.14 63.08 -27.09
C TRP A 4 -15.22 62.00 -26.52
N ARG A 5 -15.78 60.82 -26.23
CA ARG A 5 -14.99 59.64 -25.87
C ARG A 5 -15.73 58.38 -26.28
N VAL A 6 -15.42 57.90 -27.48
CA VAL A 6 -15.53 56.48 -27.82
C VAL A 6 -14.13 56.05 -28.22
N SER A 7 -13.52 55.19 -27.42
CA SER A 7 -12.34 54.44 -27.83
C SER A 7 -12.39 53.10 -27.10
N GLY A 8 -12.51 52.04 -27.90
CA GLY A 8 -12.69 50.68 -27.45
C GLY A 8 -11.45 50.13 -26.76
N THR A 9 -11.64 49.09 -25.94
CA THR A 9 -10.54 48.23 -25.52
C THR A 9 -11.07 46.83 -25.24
N ASN A 10 -10.81 45.94 -26.19
CA ASN A 10 -10.57 44.49 -26.08
C ASN A 10 -11.38 43.65 -25.08
N LEU A 11 -12.35 42.93 -25.64
CA LEU A 11 -12.82 41.64 -25.14
C LEU A 11 -11.78 40.53 -25.42
N LEU A 12 -10.70 40.50 -24.63
CA LEU A 12 -9.74 39.39 -24.49
C LEU A 12 -9.22 39.57 -23.04
N PHE A 13 -9.45 38.71 -22.06
CA PHE A 13 -9.01 37.33 -21.97
C PHE A 13 -9.94 36.54 -21.05
N ILE A 14 -10.53 35.50 -21.62
CA ILE A 14 -11.19 34.41 -20.91
C ILE A 14 -10.13 33.60 -20.16
N ALA A 15 -10.46 33.30 -18.90
CA ALA A 15 -10.05 32.13 -18.11
C ALA A 15 -8.55 31.77 -18.04
N LEU A 16 -7.95 32.06 -16.88
CA LEU A 16 -6.98 31.17 -16.25
C LEU A 16 -7.15 31.18 -14.73
N ILE A 17 -8.38 30.93 -14.26
CA ILE A 17 -8.55 30.46 -12.88
C ILE A 17 -8.14 29.00 -12.90
N ALA A 18 -7.00 28.76 -12.26
CA ALA A 18 -6.36 27.49 -12.02
C ALA A 18 -7.38 26.35 -11.99
N LEU A 19 -7.26 25.48 -12.99
CA LEU A 19 -7.72 24.10 -12.92
C LEU A 19 -6.89 23.42 -11.82
N CYS A 20 -7.18 23.73 -10.56
CA CYS A 20 -7.04 22.79 -9.47
C CYS A 20 -8.11 21.74 -9.75
N GLY A 21 -7.85 20.90 -10.76
CA GLY A 21 -8.54 19.63 -10.86
C GLY A 21 -8.43 18.99 -9.48
N PRO A 22 -9.47 18.28 -8.99
CA PRO A 22 -9.30 17.52 -7.76
C PRO A 22 -7.99 16.76 -7.93
N LEU A 23 -7.08 16.93 -6.97
CA LEU A 23 -6.00 15.98 -6.73
C LEU A 23 -6.73 14.66 -6.46
N THR A 24 -7.14 14.00 -7.54
CA THR A 24 -7.37 12.58 -7.56
C THR A 24 -6.05 12.06 -7.08
N HIS A 25 -6.00 11.70 -5.80
CA HIS A 25 -4.94 10.90 -5.24
C HIS A 25 -4.72 9.80 -6.27
N LEU A 26 -3.66 9.94 -7.07
CA LEU A 26 -3.23 8.88 -7.97
C LEU A 26 -2.91 7.76 -6.99
N HIS A 27 -3.86 6.84 -6.82
CA HIS A 27 -3.88 5.94 -5.66
C HIS A 27 -2.54 5.24 -5.67
N ALA A 28 -1.73 5.56 -4.67
CA ALA A 28 -0.42 4.99 -4.57
C ALA A 28 -0.60 3.48 -4.49
N GLY A 29 0.02 2.75 -5.40
CA GLY A 29 0.19 1.32 -5.21
C GLY A 29 0.84 1.10 -3.85
N PRO A 30 0.56 -0.03 -3.21
CA PRO A 30 1.04 -0.32 -1.86
C PRO A 30 2.57 -0.31 -1.77
N HIS A 31 3.30 -0.29 -2.89
CA HIS A 31 4.75 -0.41 -2.95
C HIS A 31 5.44 0.72 -3.73
N ASP A 32 4.72 1.76 -4.12
CA ASP A 32 5.25 2.82 -5.02
C ASP A 32 6.44 3.60 -4.44
N GLY A 33 6.59 3.58 -3.13
CA GLY A 33 7.69 4.20 -2.40
C GLY A 33 8.80 3.22 -2.01
N LEU A 34 8.71 1.94 -2.39
CA LEU A 34 9.80 0.98 -2.28
C LEU A 34 10.71 1.09 -3.52
N PRO A 35 11.98 0.63 -3.43
CA PRO A 35 12.84 0.49 -4.61
C PRO A 35 12.21 -0.37 -5.71
N VAL A 36 12.72 -0.30 -6.93
CA VAL A 36 12.39 -1.31 -7.94
C VAL A 36 13.41 -2.44 -7.79
N LEU A 37 12.93 -3.63 -7.46
CA LEU A 37 13.73 -4.85 -7.44
C LEU A 37 13.40 -5.68 -8.67
N ASN A 38 14.40 -6.31 -9.29
CA ASN A 38 14.22 -7.18 -10.46
C ASN A 38 13.80 -8.59 -10.02
N GLU A 39 12.78 -8.68 -9.16
CA GLU A 39 12.34 -9.93 -8.55
C GLU A 39 10.84 -10.14 -8.76
N ASP A 40 10.48 -11.37 -9.13
CA ASP A 40 9.10 -11.79 -9.32
C ASP A 40 8.50 -12.22 -7.98
N TRP A 41 7.90 -11.26 -7.27
CA TRP A 41 7.23 -11.51 -6.00
C TRP A 41 5.91 -12.27 -6.19
N ASP A 42 5.92 -13.60 -6.05
CA ASP A 42 4.69 -14.40 -6.13
C ASP A 42 3.78 -14.16 -4.91
N ARG A 43 2.70 -13.43 -5.17
CA ARG A 43 1.61 -13.12 -4.22
C ARG A 43 0.26 -13.56 -4.76
N SER A 44 0.25 -14.56 -5.64
CA SER A 44 -0.95 -15.03 -6.35
C SER A 44 -1.99 -15.65 -5.42
N THR A 45 -1.57 -16.16 -4.26
CA THR A 45 -2.44 -16.81 -3.26
C THR A 45 -2.03 -16.37 -1.85
N PRO A 46 -2.95 -16.40 -0.86
CA PRO A 46 -2.62 -16.09 0.52
C PRO A 46 -1.46 -16.95 1.05
N ARG A 47 -1.46 -18.26 0.75
CA ARG A 47 -0.40 -19.17 1.17
C ARG A 47 0.96 -18.79 0.58
N ARG A 48 1.03 -18.52 -0.73
CA ARG A 48 2.30 -18.15 -1.39
C ARG A 48 2.83 -16.82 -0.88
N SER A 49 1.95 -15.82 -0.73
CA SER A 49 2.34 -14.53 -0.15
C SER A 49 2.90 -14.68 1.27
N MET A 50 2.24 -15.46 2.13
CA MET A 50 2.69 -15.69 3.51
C MET A 50 4.00 -16.48 3.59
N ARG A 51 4.12 -17.54 2.79
CA ARG A 51 5.35 -18.35 2.73
C ARG A 51 6.54 -17.49 2.35
N GLN A 52 6.42 -16.74 1.26
CA GLN A 52 7.52 -15.90 0.78
C GLN A 52 7.86 -14.75 1.75
N TYR A 53 6.86 -14.15 2.40
CA TYR A 53 7.09 -13.18 3.47
C TYR A 53 7.94 -13.78 4.61
N LEU A 54 7.57 -14.97 5.08
CA LEU A 54 8.29 -15.63 6.18
C LEU A 54 9.68 -16.12 5.75
N ASP A 55 9.85 -16.56 4.50
CA ASP A 55 11.15 -16.91 3.94
C ASP A 55 12.08 -15.70 3.87
N ALA A 56 11.62 -14.56 3.34
CA ALA A 56 12.38 -13.31 3.33
C ALA A 56 12.76 -12.86 4.77
N CYS A 57 11.85 -13.03 5.74
CA CYS A 57 12.15 -12.75 7.15
C CYS A 57 13.22 -13.69 7.73
N ARG A 58 13.22 -14.99 7.38
CA ARG A 58 14.23 -15.97 7.83
C ARG A 58 15.62 -15.61 7.33
N ASP A 59 15.70 -15.08 6.11
CA ASP A 59 16.95 -14.60 5.51
C ASP A 59 17.37 -13.20 5.99
N ASN A 60 16.60 -12.59 6.90
CA ASN A 60 16.74 -11.21 7.36
C ASN A 60 16.63 -10.16 6.24
N ASP A 61 16.02 -10.52 5.11
CA ASP A 61 15.74 -9.62 4.00
C ASP A 61 14.38 -8.93 4.21
N TYR A 62 14.37 -7.99 5.14
CA TYR A 62 13.15 -7.25 5.48
C TYR A 62 12.72 -6.26 4.37
N LEU A 63 13.62 -5.90 3.44
CA LEU A 63 13.24 -5.09 2.30
C LEU A 63 12.36 -5.90 1.35
N SER A 64 12.79 -7.12 1.01
CA SER A 64 12.01 -8.06 0.21
C SER A 64 10.71 -8.47 0.91
N ALA A 65 10.75 -8.71 2.22
CA ALA A 65 9.56 -9.00 3.01
C ALA A 65 8.51 -7.87 2.95
N ALA A 66 8.93 -6.61 2.79
CA ALA A 66 8.00 -5.48 2.71
C ALA A 66 7.09 -5.55 1.47
N TYR A 67 7.53 -6.15 0.35
CA TYR A 67 6.71 -6.32 -0.86
C TYR A 67 5.54 -7.29 -0.68
N TYR A 68 5.58 -8.11 0.38
CA TYR A 68 4.52 -9.04 0.74
C TYR A 68 3.47 -8.45 1.68
N MET A 69 3.62 -7.18 2.10
CA MET A 69 2.67 -6.49 2.96
C MET A 69 1.82 -5.48 2.17
N ASP A 70 0.72 -5.02 2.75
CA ASP A 70 0.01 -3.85 2.23
C ASP A 70 0.53 -2.58 2.94
N LEU A 71 1.28 -1.74 2.22
CA LEU A 71 1.78 -0.45 2.74
C LEU A 71 0.97 0.76 2.22
N SER A 72 -0.24 0.55 1.69
CA SER A 72 -1.12 1.64 1.23
C SER A 72 -1.43 2.67 2.32
N GLY A 73 -1.38 2.26 3.60
CA GLY A 73 -1.51 3.13 4.76
C GLY A 73 -0.27 3.96 5.11
N ILE A 74 0.87 3.72 4.44
CA ILE A 74 2.15 4.40 4.69
C ILE A 74 2.41 5.41 3.56
N PRO A 75 2.75 6.69 3.86
CA PRO A 75 3.10 7.65 2.84
C PRO A 75 4.25 7.15 1.94
N ARG A 76 4.14 7.29 0.61
CA ARG A 76 5.15 6.82 -0.36
C ARG A 76 6.59 7.18 0.06
N SER A 77 6.84 8.42 0.43
CA SER A 77 8.17 8.90 0.86
C SER A 77 8.73 8.21 2.10
N GLN A 78 7.87 7.52 2.86
CA GLN A 78 8.23 6.78 4.08
C GLN A 78 8.27 5.27 3.86
N GLN A 79 7.70 4.74 2.76
CA GLN A 79 7.62 3.29 2.53
C GLN A 79 8.99 2.62 2.50
N GLN A 80 10.00 3.17 1.79
CA GLN A 80 11.35 2.60 1.78
C GLN A 80 11.97 2.47 3.19
N LYS A 81 11.65 3.41 4.09
CA LYS A 81 12.19 3.41 5.46
C LYS A 81 11.37 2.55 6.41
N GLN A 82 10.04 2.67 6.37
CA GLN A 82 9.15 2.04 7.32
C GLN A 82 8.72 0.63 6.90
N GLY A 83 8.67 0.32 5.61
CA GLY A 83 8.29 -1.00 5.09
C GLY A 83 9.12 -2.12 5.73
N PRO A 84 10.46 -2.08 5.66
CA PRO A 84 11.31 -3.09 6.29
C PRO A 84 11.15 -3.16 7.82
N GLU A 85 10.98 -2.00 8.48
CA GLU A 85 10.76 -1.93 9.92
C GLU A 85 9.43 -2.60 10.33
N LEU A 86 8.37 -2.37 9.56
CA LEU A 86 7.06 -2.99 9.76
C LEU A 86 7.10 -4.50 9.48
N ALA A 87 7.85 -4.93 8.46
CA ALA A 87 8.03 -6.35 8.15
C ALA A 87 8.69 -7.07 9.31
N TRP A 88 9.76 -6.49 9.87
CA TRP A 88 10.43 -7.02 11.05
C TRP A 88 9.50 -7.05 12.28
N LYS A 89 8.75 -5.97 12.54
CA LYS A 89 7.80 -5.91 13.67
C LYS A 89 6.70 -6.95 13.54
N LEU A 90 6.14 -7.14 12.35
CA LEU A 90 5.11 -8.15 12.11
C LEU A 90 5.67 -9.56 12.37
N LYS A 91 6.88 -9.86 11.90
CA LYS A 91 7.55 -11.14 12.18
C LYS A 91 7.72 -11.37 13.67
N PHE A 92 8.17 -10.35 14.40
CA PHE A 92 8.31 -10.41 15.85
C PHE A 92 6.99 -10.70 16.57
N VAL A 93 5.88 -10.12 16.11
CA VAL A 93 4.55 -10.41 16.66
C VAL A 93 4.15 -11.84 16.34
N LEU A 94 4.23 -12.26 15.08
CA LEU A 94 3.86 -13.60 14.63
C LEU A 94 4.61 -14.68 15.43
N ASP A 95 5.92 -14.53 15.60
CA ASP A 95 6.76 -15.49 16.36
C ASP A 95 6.32 -15.66 17.81
N ARG A 96 5.67 -14.65 18.39
CA ARG A 96 5.25 -14.65 19.79
C ARG A 96 3.80 -15.06 19.97
N THR A 97 2.95 -14.83 18.98
CA THR A 97 1.50 -14.93 19.15
C THR A 97 0.87 -16.05 18.35
N LEU A 98 1.45 -16.46 17.21
CA LEU A 98 0.82 -17.38 16.28
C LEU A 98 1.81 -18.40 15.73
N TRP A 99 1.51 -19.69 15.93
CA TRP A 99 2.14 -20.74 15.14
C TRP A 99 1.47 -20.80 13.76
N VAL A 100 2.17 -20.32 12.73
CA VAL A 100 1.64 -20.30 11.36
C VAL A 100 1.83 -21.67 10.71
N ASP A 101 0.73 -22.40 10.52
CA ASP A 101 0.70 -23.60 9.68
C ASP A 101 0.25 -23.22 8.26
N TYR A 102 1.17 -23.34 7.29
CA TYR A 102 0.91 -23.00 5.89
C TYR A 102 -0.18 -23.84 5.25
N GLU A 103 -0.37 -25.09 5.69
CA GLU A 103 -1.35 -25.99 5.11
C GLU A 103 -2.79 -25.56 5.44
N LEU A 104 -2.96 -24.78 6.51
CA LEU A 104 -4.23 -24.18 6.88
C LEU A 104 -4.54 -22.89 6.13
N ILE A 105 -3.59 -22.33 5.38
CA ILE A 105 -3.79 -21.14 4.55
C ILE A 105 -4.20 -21.62 3.16
N SER A 106 -5.18 -20.99 2.53
CA SER A 106 -5.68 -21.27 1.20
C SER A 106 -4.64 -20.99 0.11
N ASP A 107 -4.56 -21.90 -0.87
CA ASP A 107 -3.83 -21.68 -2.13
C ASP A 107 -4.73 -21.18 -3.25
N GLU A 108 -5.95 -20.77 -2.94
CA GLU A 108 -6.83 -20.16 -3.93
C GLU A 108 -6.62 -18.63 -3.90
N PRO A 109 -6.57 -17.96 -5.07
CA PRO A 109 -6.47 -16.50 -5.13
C PRO A 109 -7.59 -15.76 -4.39
N THR A 110 -8.74 -16.42 -4.22
CA THR A 110 -9.90 -15.89 -3.48
C THR A 110 -9.79 -16.02 -1.97
N GLY A 111 -8.81 -16.76 -1.45
CA GLY A 111 -8.76 -17.13 -0.03
C GLY A 111 -9.86 -18.12 0.35
N LYS A 112 -10.14 -18.25 1.64
CA LYS A 112 -11.26 -19.07 2.13
C LYS A 112 -12.56 -18.27 2.11
N PRO A 113 -13.67 -18.79 1.56
CA PRO A 113 -14.94 -18.05 1.51
C PRO A 113 -15.45 -17.55 2.87
N GLU A 114 -15.20 -18.32 3.94
CA GLU A 114 -15.61 -18.01 5.31
C GLU A 114 -14.84 -16.84 5.94
N ASP A 115 -13.64 -16.53 5.43
CA ASP A 115 -12.79 -15.46 5.95
C ASP A 115 -13.07 -14.09 5.33
N GLY A 116 -13.77 -14.08 4.20
CA GLY A 116 -14.15 -12.90 3.44
C GLY A 116 -13.61 -12.93 2.01
N ALA A 117 -14.07 -11.99 1.19
CA ALA A 117 -13.65 -11.93 -0.21
C ALA A 117 -12.15 -11.63 -0.32
N ARG A 118 -11.41 -12.50 -1.02
CA ARG A 118 -9.96 -12.33 -1.30
C ARG A 118 -9.12 -12.22 -0.03
N THR A 119 -9.54 -12.88 1.04
CA THR A 119 -8.92 -12.81 2.36
C THR A 119 -8.83 -14.21 2.95
N ASP A 120 -7.81 -14.43 3.78
CA ASP A 120 -7.68 -15.63 4.60
C ASP A 120 -7.26 -15.18 6.00
N LYS A 121 -7.89 -15.74 7.03
CA LYS A 121 -7.61 -15.39 8.42
C LYS A 121 -6.75 -16.48 9.05
N ILE A 122 -5.56 -16.08 9.46
CA ILE A 122 -4.55 -16.98 10.04
C ILE A 122 -4.57 -16.99 11.58
N GLY A 123 -5.26 -16.05 12.21
CA GLY A 123 -5.30 -15.90 13.66
C GLY A 123 -5.85 -14.55 14.09
N GLU A 124 -6.03 -14.40 15.40
CA GLU A 124 -6.52 -13.20 16.06
C GLU A 124 -5.64 -12.89 17.28
N ILE A 125 -5.37 -11.61 17.53
CA ILE A 125 -4.57 -11.16 18.67
C ILE A 125 -5.42 -10.20 19.49
N GLU A 126 -5.78 -10.60 20.70
CA GLU A 126 -6.50 -9.75 21.63
C GLU A 126 -5.57 -8.63 22.14
N LEU A 127 -5.92 -7.38 21.82
CA LEU A 127 -5.29 -6.22 22.43
C LEU A 127 -5.90 -6.06 23.83
N GLY A 128 -5.19 -6.55 24.85
CA GLY A 128 -5.63 -6.44 26.23
C GLY A 128 -6.07 -5.00 26.56
N ARG A 129 -7.23 -4.84 27.18
CA ARG A 129 -7.73 -3.53 27.64
C ARG A 129 -6.71 -2.93 28.60
N ARG A 130 -6.10 -1.81 28.21
CA ARG A 130 -5.37 -0.94 29.13
C ARG A 130 -6.32 -0.07 29.91
#